data_AF-A0A9D4M7T0-F1
#
_entry.id   AF-A0A9D4M7T0-F1
#
_cell.length_a   1.000
_cell.length_b   1.000
_cell.length_c   1.000
_cell.angle_alpha   90.00
_cell.angle_beta   90.00
_cell.angle_gamma   90.00
#
_symmetry.space_group_name_H-M   'P 1'
#
loop_
_entity.id
_entity.type
_entity.pdbx_description
1 polymer ?
#
loop_
_entity_poly.entity_id
_entity_poly.type
_entity_poly.pdbx_seq_one_letter_code
_entity_poly.pdbx_strand_id
1 'polypeptide(L)' 'MMLYWIDAKTEIIGRIDLVTLKNRAIYSEPRAHFFGLALLDGYLYVTDWFRK' A
#
# COMPACT_ATOMS: atom_id res chain seq x y z
N MET A 1 -0.56 -16.31 1.23
CA MET A 1 -0.90 -15.41 0.11
C MET A 1 -1.00 -14.00 0.65
N MET A 2 -0.36 -13.00 0.03
CA MET A 2 -0.34 -11.62 0.52
C MET A 2 -1.25 -10.75 -0.34
N LEU A 3 -2.17 -10.03 0.29
CA LEU A 3 -2.92 -8.94 -0.35
C LEU A 3 -2.32 -7.62 0.12
N TYR A 4 -2.05 -6.74 -0.84
CA TYR A 4 -1.59 -5.37 -0.58
C TYR A 4 -2.74 -4.40 -0.83
N TRP A 5 -2.81 -3.36 -0.03
CA TRP A 5 -3.85 -2.35 -0.12
C TRP A 5 -3.29 -0.97 0.22
N ILE A 6 -4.02 0.05 -0.19
CA ILE A 6 -3.72 1.45 0.08
C ILE A 6 -4.94 2.11 0.72
N ASP A 7 -4.71 3.09 1.57
CA ASP A 7 -5.73 3.97 2.11
C ASP A 7 -5.27 5.42 1.94
N ALA A 8 -5.91 6.12 1.00
CA ALA A 8 -5.60 7.51 0.69
C ALA A 8 -5.96 8.46 1.83
N LYS A 9 -6.91 8.12 2.70
CA LYS A 9 -7.34 8.98 3.80
C LYS A 9 -6.35 8.94 4.96
N THR A 10 -5.78 7.77 5.22
CA THR A 10 -4.79 7.57 6.29
C THR A 10 -3.36 7.64 5.81
N GLU A 11 -3.13 7.79 4.50
CA GLU A 11 -1.80 7.92 3.88
C GLU A 11 -0.93 6.68 4.17
N ILE A 12 -1.55 5.50 4.14
CA ILE A 12 -0.95 4.21 4.51
C ILE A 12 -1.01 3.24 3.33
N ILE A 13 0.08 2.49 3.17
CA ILE A 13 0.11 1.24 2.41
C ILE A 13 0.22 0.10 3.41
N GLY A 14 -0.65 -0.89 3.28
CA GLY A 14 -0.71 -2.05 4.15
C GLY A 14 -0.62 -3.37 3.39
N ARG A 15 -0.45 -4.44 4.16
CA ARG A 15 -0.60 -5.80 3.66
C ARG A 15 -1.26 -6.70 4.67
N ILE A 16 -2.02 -7.67 4.18
CA ILE A 16 -2.61 -8.74 4.96
C ILE A 16 -2.19 -10.10 4.40
N ASP A 17 -1.78 -10.99 5.30
CA ASP A 17 -1.65 -12.40 4.96
C ASP A 17 -3.05 -13.04 4.99
N LEU A 18 -3.52 -13.52 3.84
CA LEU A 18 -4.88 -14.07 3.70
C LEU A 18 -5.06 -15.45 4.35
N VAL A 19 -3.99 -16.11 4.78
CA VAL A 19 -4.05 -17.39 5.49
C VAL A 19 -4.08 -17.15 7.00
N THR A 20 -3.19 -16.28 7.50
CA THR A 20 -3.08 -16.02 8.94
C THR A 20 -3.94 -14.85 9.41
N LEU A 21 -4.56 -14.11 8.49
CA LEU A 21 -5.32 -12.88 8.71
C LEU A 21 -4.53 -11.77 9.44
N LYS A 22 -3.19 -11.87 9.44
CA LYS A 22 -2.31 -10.85 10.03
C LYS A 22 -2.22 -9.65 9.12
N ASN A 23 -2.80 -8.53 9.54
CA ASN A 23 -2.73 -7.23 8.87
C ASN A 23 -1.65 -6.35 9.49
N ARG A 24 -0.95 -5.57 8.66
CA ARG A 24 0.00 -4.55 9.12
C ARG A 24 0.14 -3.41 8.12
N ALA A 25 0.33 -2.20 8.62
CA ALA A 25 0.86 -1.09 7.83
C ALA A 25 2.34 -1.37 7.52
N ILE A 26 2.76 -1.13 6.28
CA ILE A 26 4.14 -1.37 5.82
C ILE A 26 4.83 -0.10 5.35
N TYR A 27 4.06 0.92 4.98
CA TYR A 27 4.57 2.21 4.58
C TYR A 27 3.54 3.29 4.92
N SER A 28 4.01 4.46 5.31
CA SER A 28 3.21 5.66 5.44
C SER A 28 4.07 6.85 5.09
N GLU A 29 3.49 7.81 4.37
CA GLU A 29 4.16 9.03 3.99
C GLU A 29 3.21 10.21 4.16
N PRO A 30 3.56 11.21 5.00
CA PRO A 30 2.73 12.37 5.20
C PRO A 30 2.44 13.12 3.90
N ARG A 31 1.19 13.52 3.71
CA ARG A 31 0.68 14.25 2.54
C ARG A 31 0.69 13.45 1.23
N ALA A 32 0.92 12.16 1.28
CA ALA A 32 0.82 11.29 0.11
C ALA A 32 -0.65 10.93 -0.18
N HIS A 33 -1.04 10.93 -1.45
CA HIS A 33 -2.36 10.46 -1.87
C HIS A 33 -2.23 9.28 -2.82
N PHE A 34 -1.87 8.13 -2.24
CA PHE A 34 -1.77 6.88 -2.98
C PHE A 34 -3.12 6.49 -3.60
N PHE A 35 -3.11 6.10 -4.87
CA PHE A 35 -4.33 5.66 -5.59
C PHE A 35 -4.16 4.35 -6.35
N GLY A 36 -2.94 4.03 -6.80
CA GLY A 36 -2.65 2.84 -7.59
C GLY A 36 -1.53 2.03 -6.96
N LEU A 37 -1.59 0.71 -7.14
CA LEU A 37 -0.59 -0.23 -6.62
C LEU A 37 -0.40 -1.40 -7.57
N ALA A 38 0.86 -1.78 -7.80
CA ALA A 38 1.25 -3.00 -8.52
C ALA A 38 2.42 -3.69 -7.82
N LEU A 39 2.41 -5.02 -7.81
CA LEU A 39 3.50 -5.85 -7.28
C LEU A 39 4.21 -6.53 -8.44
N LEU A 40 5.50 -6.29 -8.60
CA LEU A 40 6.34 -6.91 -9.61
C LEU A 40 7.72 -7.20 -9.02
N ASP A 41 8.19 -8.44 -9.15
CA ASP A 41 9.52 -8.90 -8.70
C ASP A 41 9.89 -8.52 -7.26
N GLY A 42 8.91 -8.56 -6.35
CA GLY A 42 9.11 -8.22 -4.94
C GLY A 42 9.09 -6.73 -4.62
N TYR A 43 8.92 -5.88 -5.64
CA TYR A 43 8.78 -4.43 -5.50
C TYR A 43 7.32 -4.00 -5.58
N LEU A 44 6.97 -3.05 -4.73
CA LEU A 44 5.66 -2.42 -4.71
C LEU A 44 5.75 -1.07 -5.42
N TYR A 45 5.09 -0.96 -6.57
CA TYR A 45 4.98 0.27 -7.32
C TYR A 45 3.68 0.96 -6.92
N VAL A 46 3.75 2.24 -6.59
CA VAL A 46 2.59 3.03 -6.18
C VAL A 46 2.53 4.35 -6.92
N THR A 47 1.31 4.81 -7.22
CA THR A 47 1.06 6.11 -7.83
C THR A 47 0.42 7.04 -6.82
N ASP A 48 0.94 8.26 -6.74
CA ASP A 48 0.42 9.35 -5.90
C ASP A 48 -0.19 10.43 -6.80
N TRP A 49 -1.39 10.92 -6.47
CA TRP A 49 -2.05 11.96 -7.26
C TRP A 49 -1.31 13.31 -7.17
N PHE A 50 -0.87 13.71 -5.97
CA PHE A 50 -0.36 15.06 -5.72
C PHE A 50 1.12 15.23 -6.07
N ARG A 51 1.81 14.13 -6.36
CA ARG A 51 3.21 14.14 -6.80
C ARG A 51 3.27 13.83 -8.30
N LYS A 52 3.58 14.84 -9.10
CA LYS A 52 3.89 14.69 -10.52
C LYS A 52 5.35 14.34 -10.73
#